data_AF-A0A6N6S4C5-F1
#
_entry.id   AF-A0A6N6S4C5-F1
#
_cell.length_a   1.000
_cell.length_b   1.000
_cell.length_c   1.000
_cell.angle_alpha   90.00
_cell.angle_beta   90.00
_cell.angle_gamma   90.00
#
_symmetry.space_group_name_H-M   'P 1'
#
loop_
_entity.id
_entity.type
_entity.pdbx_description
1 polymer ?
#
loop_
_entity_poly.entity_id
_entity_poly.type
_entity_poly.pdbx_seq_one_letter_code
_entity_poly.pdbx_strand_id
1 'polypeptide(L)' 'MPGKRIKLLIGRKEKVDFPSLGLRGIDAKVDTGAYTSAIHCDSIRAVRKGGKRFVRFRLLDPSHPAYDGREIR' A
#
# COMPACT_ATOMS: atom_id res chain seq x y z
N MET A 1 -6.16 -36.23 -0.59
CA MET A 1 -5.43 -34.99 -0.21
C MET A 1 -5.79 -33.95 -1.25
N PRO A 2 -6.29 -32.75 -0.90
CA PRO A 2 -6.53 -31.72 -1.90
C PRO A 2 -5.19 -31.40 -2.59
N GLY A 3 -5.16 -31.47 -3.92
CA GLY A 3 -3.94 -31.28 -4.71
C GLY A 3 -3.27 -29.94 -4.40
N LYS A 4 -1.95 -29.95 -4.23
CA LYS A 4 -1.16 -28.75 -3.92
C LYS A 4 -1.32 -27.72 -5.04
N ARG A 5 -2.05 -26.64 -4.76
CA ARG A 5 -2.18 -25.51 -5.70
C ARG A 5 -0.80 -24.89 -5.91
N ILE A 6 -0.34 -24.84 -7.15
CA ILE A 6 0.90 -24.14 -7.52
C ILE A 6 0.71 -22.66 -7.20
N LYS A 7 1.62 -22.10 -6.39
CA LYS A 7 1.66 -20.65 -6.15
C LYS A 7 2.36 -19.98 -7.34
N LEU A 8 1.89 -18.80 -7.71
CA LEU A 8 2.60 -17.96 -8.67
C LEU A 8 4.00 -17.63 -8.11
N LEU A 9 5.04 -17.90 -8.89
CA LEU A 9 6.40 -17.51 -8.56
C LEU A 9 6.60 -16.03 -8.94
N ILE A 10 7.05 -15.22 -7.99
CA ILE A 10 7.32 -13.79 -8.17
C ILE A 10 8.73 -13.46 -7.70
N GLY A 11 9.29 -12.37 -8.21
CA GLY A 11 10.61 -11.87 -7.86
C GLY A 11 10.62 -11.06 -6.55
N ARG A 12 11.82 -10.66 -6.13
CA ARG A 12 12.02 -9.79 -4.95
C ARG A 12 11.50 -8.37 -5.17
N LYS A 13 11.40 -7.92 -6.42
CA LYS A 13 10.87 -6.62 -6.82
C LYS A 13 9.80 -6.86 -7.86
N GLU A 14 8.63 -6.28 -7.65
CA GLU A 14 7.47 -6.44 -8.52
C GLU A 14 6.75 -5.10 -8.68
N LYS A 15 5.96 -5.01 -9.76
CA LYS A 15 5.02 -3.92 -9.96
C LYS A 15 3.67 -4.31 -9.37
N VAL A 16 3.10 -3.44 -8.55
CA VAL A 16 1.79 -3.65 -7.92
C VAL A 16 0.84 -2.48 -8.17
N ASP A 17 -0.43 -2.81 -8.30
CA ASP A 17 -1.51 -1.84 -8.41
C ASP A 17 -2.32 -1.81 -7.11
N PHE A 18 -2.71 -0.61 -6.69
CA PHE A 18 -3.72 -0.38 -5.65
C PHE A 18 -4.88 0.41 -6.24
N PRO A 19 -5.80 -0.22 -6.99
CA PRO A 19 -6.86 0.49 -7.72
C PRO A 19 -7.76 1.32 -6.82
N SER A 20 -8.07 0.85 -5.61
CA SER A 20 -8.87 1.58 -4.62
C SER A 20 -8.18 2.85 -4.09
N LEU A 21 -6.85 2.93 -4.22
CA LEU A 21 -6.04 4.09 -3.84
C LEU A 21 -5.65 4.93 -5.05
N GLY A 22 -6.05 4.55 -6.27
CA GLY A 22 -5.66 5.24 -7.50
C GLY A 22 -4.20 5.02 -7.93
N LEU A 23 -3.48 4.09 -7.30
CA LEU A 23 -2.07 3.84 -7.58
C LEU A 23 -1.92 2.66 -8.56
N ARG A 24 -1.02 2.81 -9.54
CA ARG A 24 -0.69 1.77 -10.52
C ARG A 24 0.81 1.70 -10.77
N GLY A 25 1.31 0.50 -11.04
CA GLY A 25 2.71 0.27 -11.39
C GLY A 25 3.70 0.69 -10.30
N ILE A 26 3.30 0.61 -9.04
CA ILE A 26 4.15 0.97 -7.90
C ILE A 26 5.21 -0.11 -7.72
N ASP A 27 6.47 0.30 -7.54
CA ASP A 27 7.54 -0.62 -7.18
C ASP A 27 7.34 -1.14 -5.76
N ALA A 28 7.17 -2.45 -5.63
CA ALA A 28 7.06 -3.12 -4.34
C ALA A 28 8.19 -4.12 -4.15
N LYS A 29 8.73 -4.14 -2.93
CA LYS A 29 9.64 -5.18 -2.47
C LYS A 29 8.81 -6.34 -1.91
N VAL A 30 8.99 -7.54 -2.46
CA VAL A 30 8.43 -8.77 -1.90
C VAL A 30 9.39 -9.26 -0.82
N ASP A 31 8.99 -9.11 0.44
CA ASP A 31 9.81 -9.40 1.61
C ASP A 31 9.19 -10.51 2.45
N THR A 32 9.65 -11.75 2.25
CA THR A 32 9.14 -12.91 2.98
C THR A 32 9.49 -12.89 4.47
N GLY A 33 10.39 -12.01 4.90
CA GLY A 33 10.72 -11.82 6.32
C GLY A 33 9.77 -10.87 7.05
N ALA A 34 8.89 -10.15 6.34
CA ALA A 34 7.97 -9.19 6.94
C ALA A 34 6.62 -9.84 7.27
N TYR A 35 6.15 -9.66 8.51
CA TYR A 35 4.81 -10.11 8.92
C TYR A 35 3.69 -9.22 8.35
N THR A 36 3.97 -7.93 8.18
CA THR A 36 3.04 -6.92 7.66
C THR A 36 3.59 -6.23 6.42
N SER A 37 2.71 -5.57 5.67
CA SER A 37 3.08 -4.68 4.57
C SER A 37 3.20 -3.24 5.05
N ALA A 38 4.00 -2.44 4.34
CA ALA A 38 4.14 -1.01 4.58
C ALA A 38 4.15 -0.25 3.25
N ILE A 39 3.59 0.95 3.27
CA ILE A 39 3.66 1.92 2.18
C ILE A 39 4.05 3.27 2.78
N HIS A 40 4.89 4.03 2.07
CA HIS A 40 5.27 5.36 2.53
C HIS A 40 4.01 6.23 2.65
N CYS A 41 3.91 6.98 3.75
CA CYS A 41 2.87 7.96 3.96
C CYS A 41 3.39 9.15 4.77
N ASP A 42 2.78 10.31 4.53
CA ASP A 42 3.06 11.55 5.25
C ASP A 42 1.77 12.17 5.82
N SER A 43 1.92 13.24 6.61
CA SER A 43 0.79 14.05 7.13
C SER A 43 -0.25 13.24 7.89
N ILE A 44 0.23 12.28 8.66
CA ILE A 44 -0.58 11.33 9.41
C ILE A 44 -1.27 12.06 10.57
N ARG A 45 -2.60 12.01 10.61
CA ARG A 45 -3.40 12.64 11.69
C ARG A 45 -4.62 11.81 12.06
N ALA A 46 -4.91 11.74 13.36
CA ALA A 46 -6.13 11.12 13.86
C ALA A 46 -7.33 12.04 13.60
N VAL A 47 -8.43 11.48 13.09
CA VAL A 47 -9.67 12.21 12.83
C VAL A 47 -10.89 11.46 13.35
N ARG A 48 -11.94 12.18 13.74
CA ARG A 48 -13.24 11.60 14.14
C ARG A 48 -14.28 11.91 13.07
N LYS A 49 -15.05 10.89 12.66
CA LYS A 49 -16.23 11.06 11.78
C LYS A 49 -17.33 10.12 12.23
N GLY A 50 -18.50 10.66 12.58
CA GLY A 50 -19.64 9.87 13.08
C GLY A 50 -19.30 9.05 14.32
N GLY A 51 -18.61 9.66 15.29
CA GLY A 51 -18.19 9.00 16.55
C GLY A 51 -17.03 8.00 16.43
N LYS A 52 -16.67 7.56 15.22
CA LYS A 52 -15.57 6.61 14.98
C LYS A 52 -14.23 7.33 14.74
N ARG A 53 -13.12 6.73 15.20
CA ARG A 53 -11.74 7.20 14.95
C ARG A 53 -11.21 6.65 13.63
N PHE A 54 -10.53 7.50 12.87
CA PHE A 54 -9.85 7.17 11.61
C PHE A 54 -8.48 7.86 11.60
N VAL A 55 -7.66 7.49 10.63
CA VAL A 55 -6.40 8.18 10.34
C VAL A 55 -6.54 8.80 8.96
N ARG A 56 -6.11 10.05 8.81
CA ARG A 56 -5.90 10.68 7.51
C ARG A 56 -4.42 10.77 7.22
N PHE A 57 -4.03 10.53 5.98
CA PHE A 57 -2.64 10.55 5.54
C PHE A 57 -2.58 10.77 4.02
N ARG A 58 -1.40 11.16 3.52
CA ARG A 58 -1.07 11.15 2.09
C ARG A 58 -0.16 9.97 1.80
N LEU A 59 -0.26 9.40 0.61
CA LEU A 59 0.55 8.24 0.20
C LEU A 59 1.73 8.68 -0.67
N LEU A 60 2.78 7.85 -0.62
CA LEU A 60 4.02 8.00 -1.39
C LEU A 60 4.88 9.18 -0.94
N ASP A 61 6.17 9.10 -1.25
CA ASP A 61 7.11 10.19 -1.04
C ASP A 61 6.80 11.33 -2.04
N PRO A 62 6.89 12.61 -1.66
CA PRO A 62 6.71 13.73 -2.59
C PRO A 62 7.62 13.70 -3.83
N SER A 63 8.77 13.02 -3.78
CA SER A 63 9.66 12.83 -4.93
C SER A 63 9.21 11.69 -5.85
N HIS A 64 8.22 10.89 -5.46
CA HIS A 64 7.75 9.75 -6.25
C HIS A 64 6.87 10.24 -7.42
N PRO A 65 7.08 9.78 -8.67
CA PRO A 65 6.33 10.27 -9.83
C PRO A 65 4.81 10.10 -9.76
N ALA A 66 4.35 9.09 -9.02
CA ALA A 66 2.93 8.82 -8.79
C ALA A 66 2.33 9.55 -7.56
N TYR A 67 3.08 10.43 -6.91
CA TYR A 67 2.56 11.24 -5.81
C TYR A 67 1.52 12.24 -6.32
N ASP A 68 0.32 12.22 -5.75
CA ASP A 68 -0.80 13.09 -6.13
C ASP A 68 -1.20 14.10 -5.04
N GLY A 69 -0.54 14.06 -3.88
CA GLY A 69 -0.82 14.93 -2.74
C GLY A 69 -2.19 14.74 -2.10
N ARG A 70 -2.96 13.71 -2.49
CA ARG A 70 -4.32 13.49 -2.02
C ARG A 70 -4.32 12.94 -0.59
N GLU A 71 -5.19 13.50 0.25
CA GLU A 71 -5.48 12.90 1.55
C GLU A 71 -6.48 11.74 1.44
N ILE A 72 -6.11 10.63 2.05
CA ILE A 72 -6.90 9.40 2.15
C ILE A 72 -7.25 9.17 3.63
N ARG A 73 -8.38 8.49 3.89
CA ARG A 73 -8.93 8.21 5.21
C ARG A 73 -9.34 6.75 5.35
#